data_AF-A0A3Q0EM43-F1
#
_entry.id   AF-A0A3Q0EM43-F1
#
_cell.length_a   1.000
_cell.length_b   1.000
_cell.length_c   1.000
_cell.angle_alpha   90.00
_cell.angle_beta   90.00
_cell.angle_gamma   90.00
#
_symmetry.space_group_name_H-M   'P 1'
#
loop_
_entity.id
_entity.type
_entity.pdbx_description
1 polymer ?
#
loop_
_entity_poly.entity_id
_entity_poly.type
_entity_poly.pdbx_seq_one_letter_code
_entity_poly.pdbx_strand_id
1 'polypeptide(L)'
;MLADASLPADASQPIVATDPEDPVLPKVEISQKVVVDGEVNQARCMPQNPTIVAAKTCNSEVYVFDFNKQRGNEFAPDLRLRGHDKEGYGLSWGRCHFPRETGFKLPIL
;
A
#
# COMPACT_ATOMS: atom_id res chain seq x y z
N MET A 1 21.75 -10.49 -1.45
CA MET A 1 20.53 -11.21 -1.89
C MET A 1 19.82 -10.29 -2.86
N LEU A 2 19.92 -10.57 -4.17
CA LEU A 2 19.19 -9.82 -5.20
C LEU A 2 17.87 -10.55 -5.43
N ALA A 3 16.75 -9.84 -5.31
CA ALA A 3 15.44 -10.37 -5.63
C ALA A 3 15.12 -10.03 -7.08
N ASP A 4 14.88 -11.05 -7.91
CA ASP A 4 14.31 -10.86 -9.23
C ASP A 4 12.82 -10.53 -9.09
N ALA A 5 12.39 -9.42 -9.70
CA ALA A 5 11.02 -8.95 -9.68
C ALA A 5 10.50 -8.87 -11.11
N SER A 6 9.67 -9.83 -11.50
CA SER A 6 9.00 -9.84 -12.80
C SER A 6 7.66 -9.13 -12.69
N LEU A 7 7.46 -8.07 -13.47
CA LEU A 7 6.14 -7.45 -13.62
C LEU A 7 5.29 -8.35 -14.53
N PRO A 8 4.00 -8.56 -14.22
CA PRO A 8 3.13 -9.30 -15.12
C PRO A 8 2.96 -8.50 -16.41
N ALA A 9 3.63 -8.96 -17.48
CA ALA A 9 3.26 -8.56 -18.84
C ALA A 9 1.88 -9.16 -19.12
N ASP A 10 0.94 -8.35 -19.58
CA ASP A 10 -0.41 -8.81 -19.94
C ASP A 10 -0.31 -9.79 -21.12
N ALA A 11 -0.37 -11.09 -20.83
CA ALA A 11 -0.31 -12.16 -21.82
C ALA A 11 -1.55 -12.22 -22.74
N SER A 12 -2.56 -11.39 -22.47
CA SER A 12 -3.79 -11.27 -23.26
C SER A 12 -3.64 -10.29 -24.42
N GLN A 13 -2.65 -9.39 -24.36
CA GLN A 13 -2.23 -8.63 -25.53
C GLN A 13 -1.42 -9.59 -26.40
N PRO A 14 -1.60 -9.60 -27.74
CA PRO A 14 -0.62 -10.26 -28.57
C PRO A 14 0.71 -9.62 -28.19
N ILE A 15 1.63 -10.45 -27.68
CA ILE A 15 3.04 -10.25 -27.95
C ILE A 15 3.10 -10.12 -29.45
N VAL A 16 2.97 -8.89 -29.96
CA VAL A 16 3.46 -8.56 -31.29
C VAL A 16 4.87 -9.11 -31.23
N ALA A 17 5.09 -10.16 -32.02
CA ALA A 17 6.41 -10.68 -32.26
C ALA A 17 7.18 -9.54 -32.94
N THR A 18 7.65 -8.60 -32.15
CA THR A 18 8.65 -7.61 -32.50
C THR A 18 9.94 -8.20 -31.97
N ASP A 19 10.86 -8.42 -32.90
CA ASP A 19 12.20 -8.99 -32.79
C ASP A 19 12.67 -9.54 -31.42
N PRO A 20 13.25 -10.76 -31.37
CA PRO A 20 13.94 -11.26 -30.17
C PRO A 20 15.12 -10.38 -29.71
N GLU A 21 15.46 -9.33 -30.46
CA GLU A 21 16.49 -8.34 -30.14
C GLU A 21 15.94 -7.09 -29.41
N ASP A 22 14.61 -6.88 -29.30
CA ASP A 22 14.03 -5.69 -28.64
C ASP A 22 12.75 -6.02 -27.83
N PRO A 23 12.88 -6.59 -26.62
CA PRO A 23 11.74 -6.87 -25.75
C PRO A 23 11.11 -5.57 -25.23
N VAL A 24 9.79 -5.40 -25.42
CA VAL A 24 9.04 -4.28 -24.84
C VAL A 24 8.98 -4.44 -23.32
N LEU A 25 9.85 -3.72 -22.62
CA LEU A 25 9.91 -3.71 -21.16
C LEU A 25 8.89 -2.72 -20.59
N PRO A 26 8.12 -3.10 -19.53
CA PRO A 26 7.21 -2.18 -18.87
C PRO A 26 7.99 -1.00 -18.25
N LYS A 27 7.58 0.22 -18.58
CA LYS A 27 8.16 1.44 -18.03
C LYS A 27 7.60 1.71 -16.63
N VAL A 28 8.50 1.87 -15.65
CA VAL A 28 8.13 2.21 -14.27
C VAL A 28 8.57 3.65 -13.97
N GLU A 29 7.66 4.45 -13.44
CA GLU A 29 7.92 5.82 -13.03
C GLU A 29 7.40 6.06 -11.61
N ILE A 30 8.07 6.97 -10.88
CA ILE A 30 7.63 7.36 -9.54
C ILE A 30 6.58 8.46 -9.67
N SER A 31 5.30 8.11 -9.48
CA SER A 31 4.19 9.05 -9.61
C SER A 31 4.06 10.00 -8.42
N GLN A 32 4.36 9.53 -7.20
CA GLN A 32 4.27 10.32 -5.98
C GLN A 32 5.38 9.92 -4.99
N LYS A 33 5.82 10.88 -4.19
CA LYS A 33 6.77 10.69 -3.09
C LYS A 33 6.19 11.33 -1.84
N VAL A 34 6.36 10.66 -0.71
CA VAL A 34 5.90 11.13 0.60
C VAL A 34 7.09 11.07 1.55
N VAL A 35 7.31 12.16 2.29
CA VAL A 35 8.30 12.19 3.36
C VAL A 35 7.77 11.39 4.54
N VAL A 36 8.62 10.55 5.11
CA VAL A 36 8.33 9.71 6.28
C VAL A 36 9.42 9.94 7.32
N ASP A 37 9.02 10.01 8.59
CA ASP A 37 9.97 10.13 9.69
C ASP A 37 10.50 8.75 10.07
N GLY A 38 11.74 8.47 9.68
CA GLY A 38 12.41 7.18 9.86
C GLY A 38 12.34 6.25 8.64
N GLU A 39 13.04 5.13 8.73
CA GLU A 39 13.03 4.08 7.71
C GLU A 39 11.68 3.36 7.69
N VAL A 40 11.16 3.03 6.51
CA VAL A 40 9.92 2.26 6.35
C VAL A 40 10.25 0.77 6.32
N ASN A 41 9.84 0.05 7.36
CA ASN A 41 10.00 -1.40 7.47
C ASN A 41 8.97 -2.16 6.64
N GLN A 42 7.73 -1.67 6.62
CA GLN A 42 6.64 -2.31 5.89
C GLN A 42 5.59 -1.28 5.48
N ALA A 43 5.18 -1.32 4.21
CA ALA A 43 4.04 -0.56 3.71
C ALA A 43 2.98 -1.50 3.13
N ARG A 44 1.71 -1.15 3.31
CA ARG A 44 0.56 -1.92 2.82
C ARG A 44 -0.52 -0.96 2.34
N CYS A 45 -1.04 -1.16 1.13
CA CYS A 45 -2.26 -0.50 0.69
C CYS A 45 -3.50 -1.15 1.33
N MET A 46 -4.52 -0.34 1.61
CA MET A 46 -5.79 -0.82 2.14
C MET A 46 -6.51 -1.62 1.04
N PRO A 47 -6.96 -2.87 1.32
CA PRO A 47 -7.60 -3.71 0.30
C PRO A 47 -8.86 -3.10 -0.33
N GLN A 48 -9.63 -2.33 0.45
CA GLN A 48 -10.88 -1.71 0.01
C GLN A 48 -10.65 -0.38 -0.72
N ASN A 49 -9.54 0.31 -0.41
CA ASN A 49 -9.18 1.57 -1.04
C ASN A 49 -7.65 1.65 -1.22
N PRO A 50 -7.11 1.24 -2.38
CA PRO A 50 -5.67 1.19 -2.61
C PRO A 50 -4.96 2.55 -2.57
N THR A 51 -5.69 3.67 -2.62
CA THR A 51 -5.08 5.01 -2.46
C THR A 51 -4.62 5.24 -1.02
N ILE A 52 -5.18 4.51 -0.05
CA ILE A 52 -4.80 4.61 1.35
C ILE A 52 -3.71 3.58 1.63
N VAL A 53 -2.57 4.05 2.11
CA VAL A 53 -1.40 3.22 2.44
C VAL A 53 -0.99 3.48 3.88
N ALA A 54 -0.78 2.40 4.62
CA ALA A 54 -0.17 2.44 5.94
C ALA A 54 1.30 2.07 5.82
N ALA A 55 2.14 2.73 6.61
CA ALA A 55 3.57 2.46 6.70
C ALA A 55 3.97 2.32 8.17
N LYS A 56 4.60 1.19 8.49
CA LYS A 56 5.29 0.96 9.77
C LYS A 56 6.75 1.35 9.58
N THR A 57 7.22 2.24 10.43
CA THR A 57 8.61 2.71 10.42
C THR A 57 9.47 2.02 11.47
N CYS A 58 10.77 2.30 11.48
CA CYS A 58 11.66 1.96 12.59
C CYS A 58 11.25 2.64 13.90
N ASN A 59 10.54 3.77 13.81
CA ASN A 59 9.88 4.38 14.95
C ASN A 59 8.72 3.51 15.45
N SER A 60 8.28 3.74 16.69
CA SER A 60 7.21 2.92 17.28
C SER A 60 5.84 3.15 16.64
N GLU A 61 5.69 4.19 15.84
CA GLU A 61 4.43 4.63 15.27
C GLU A 61 4.13 4.02 13.90
N VAL A 62 2.86 4.10 13.49
CA VAL A 62 2.40 3.74 12.16
C VAL A 62 1.76 4.97 11.52
N TYR A 63 2.15 5.26 10.29
CA TYR A 63 1.61 6.39 9.53
C TYR A 63 0.62 5.91 8.48
N VAL A 64 -0.43 6.69 8.25
CA VAL A 64 -1.40 6.45 7.18
C VAL A 64 -1.41 7.63 6.23
N PHE A 65 -1.37 7.33 4.94
CA PHE A 65 -1.32 8.29 3.84
C PHE A 65 -2.42 7.99 2.83
N ASP A 66 -3.16 9.02 2.44
CA ASP A 66 -4.06 9.04 1.29
C ASP A 66 -3.37 9.63 0.05
N PHE A 67 -2.97 8.78 -0.89
CA PHE A 67 -2.30 9.15 -2.14
C PHE A 67 -3.23 9.84 -3.17
N ASN A 68 -4.52 10.01 -2.88
CA ASN A 68 -5.38 10.87 -3.70
C ASN A 68 -5.14 12.37 -3.41
N LYS A 69 -4.51 12.69 -2.28
CA LYS A 69 -4.22 14.07 -1.89
C LYS A 69 -2.84 14.50 -2.38
N GLN A 70 -2.78 15.68 -3.00
CA GLN A 70 -1.51 16.33 -3.33
C GLN A 70 -0.80 16.75 -2.03
N ARG A 71 0.48 16.40 -1.88
CA ARG A 71 1.30 16.76 -0.72
C ARG A 71 2.55 17.50 -1.16
N GLY A 72 3.00 18.41 -0.32
CA GLY A 72 4.31 19.03 -0.46
C GLY A 72 5.43 18.09 -0.01
N ASN A 73 6.65 18.62 0.03
CA ASN A 73 7.85 17.90 0.49
C ASN A 73 8.00 17.90 2.02
N GLU A 74 6.90 18.07 2.75
CA GLU A 74 6.90 18.12 4.22
C GLU A 74 6.35 16.82 4.80
N PHE A 75 6.82 16.47 5.99
CA PHE A 75 6.33 15.32 6.73
C PHE A 75 4.91 15.60 7.27
N ALA A 76 3.89 15.17 6.51
CA ALA A 76 2.48 15.39 6.82
C ALA A 76 1.63 14.12 6.58
N PRO A 77 1.66 13.13 7.51
CA PRO A 77 0.75 11.98 7.46
C PRO A 77 -0.69 12.39 7.73
N ASP A 78 -1.68 11.69 7.15
CA ASP A 78 -3.10 11.95 7.49
C ASP A 78 -3.41 11.47 8.90
N LEU A 79 -2.86 10.30 9.26
CA LEU A 79 -3.02 9.73 10.59
C LEU A 79 -1.68 9.25 11.12
N ARG A 80 -1.47 9.48 12.41
CA ARG A 80 -0.34 8.99 13.19
C ARG A 80 -0.89 8.08 14.27
N LEU A 81 -0.73 6.78 14.08
CA LEU A 81 -1.19 5.75 15.00
C LEU A 81 -0.09 5.46 16.02
N ARG A 82 -0.43 5.66 17.29
CA ARG A 82 0.45 5.44 18.44
C ARG A 82 -0.07 4.27 19.26
N GLY A 83 0.82 3.54 19.91
CA GLY A 83 0.42 2.42 20.79
C GLY A 83 1.46 1.33 20.93
N HIS A 84 2.42 1.23 20.01
CA HIS A 84 3.61 0.41 20.25
C HIS A 84 4.68 1.25 20.95
N ASP A 85 5.46 0.61 21.82
CA ASP A 85 6.62 1.23 22.48
C ASP A 85 7.93 0.98 21.72
N LYS A 86 7.89 0.10 20.71
CA LYS A 86 9.07 -0.36 19.96
C LYS A 86 8.77 -0.50 18.47
N GLU A 87 9.86 -0.62 17.72
CA GLU A 87 9.86 -1.03 16.32
C GLU A 87 9.15 -2.38 16.11
N GLY A 88 8.68 -2.61 14.89
CA GLY A 88 8.23 -3.93 14.45
C GLY A 88 8.06 -4.01 12.92
N TYR A 89 7.86 -5.23 12.42
CA TYR A 89 7.65 -5.52 10.99
C TYR A 89 6.20 -5.94 10.67
N GLY A 90 5.35 -6.06 11.68
CA GLY A 90 3.96 -6.48 11.51
C GLY A 90 3.06 -5.30 11.13
N LEU A 91 2.50 -5.34 9.92
CA LEU A 91 1.48 -4.43 9.45
C LEU A 91 0.45 -5.18 8.58
N SER A 92 -0.81 -5.14 9.00
CA SER A 92 -1.91 -5.77 8.26
C SER A 92 -3.17 -4.92 8.35
N TRP A 93 -3.90 -4.84 7.24
CA TRP A 93 -5.21 -4.23 7.20
C TRP A 93 -6.28 -5.23 7.61
N GLY A 94 -7.27 -4.77 8.36
CA GLY A 94 -8.49 -5.54 8.61
C GLY A 94 -9.21 -5.84 7.30
N ARG A 95 -9.59 -7.11 7.08
CA ARG A 95 -10.51 -7.47 6.00
C ARG A 95 -11.93 -7.12 6.43
N CYS A 96 -12.36 -5.87 6.22
CA CYS A 96 -13.77 -5.54 6.32
C CYS A 96 -14.49 -6.11 5.08
N HIS A 97 -14.96 -7.34 5.20
CA HIS A 97 -16.10 -7.86 4.45
C HIS A 97 -17.30 -7.78 5.39
N PHE A 98 -17.84 -6.57 5.61
CA PHE A 98 -19.15 -6.45 6.22
C PHE A 98 -20.17 -6.68 5.10
N PRO A 99 -20.98 -7.76 5.12
CA PRO A 99 -22.18 -7.77 4.31
C PRO A 99 -23.01 -6.55 4.72
N ARG A 100 -23.25 -5.65 3.77
CA ARG A 100 -24.38 -4.74 3.91
C ARG A 100 -25.61 -5.63 4.07
N GLU A 101 -26.34 -5.41 5.15
CA GLU A 101 -27.63 -6.04 5.47
C GLU A 101 -27.58 -7.41 6.17
N THR A 102 -27.44 -7.38 7.49
CA THR A 102 -28.46 -7.99 8.35
C THR A 102 -28.56 -7.17 9.63
N GLY A 103 -29.77 -6.70 9.92
CA GLY A 103 -30.05 -5.87 11.09
C GLY A 103 -29.72 -6.62 12.39
N PHE A 104 -28.93 -5.96 13.24
CA PHE A 104 -28.87 -6.33 14.65
C PHE A 104 -30.24 -6.05 15.27
N LYS A 105 -31.09 -7.09 15.34
CA LYS A 105 -32.19 -7.12 16.28
C LYS A 105 -31.65 -7.77 17.55
N LEU A 106 -31.36 -6.96 18.57
CA LEU A 106 -31.10 -7.43 19.91
C LEU A 106 -32.34 -8.20 20.40
N PRO A 107 -32.25 -9.48 20.81
CA PRO A 107 -33.27 -10.06 21.66
C PRO A 107 -33.09 -9.49 23.06
N ILE A 108 -34.08 -8.71 23.49
CA ILE A 108 -34.32 -8.43 24.90
C ILE A 108 -34.88 -9.73 25.50
N LEU A 109 -34.13 -10.33 26.42
CA LEU A 109 -34.62 -11.12 27.56
C LEU A 109 -33.51 -11.27 28.59
#